data_AF-A0A932T488-F1
#
_entry.id   AF-A0A932T488-F1
#
_cell.length_a   1.000
_cell.length_b   1.000
_cell.length_c   1.000
_cell.angle_alpha   90.00
_cell.angle_beta   90.00
_cell.angle_gamma   90.00
#
_symmetry.space_group_name_H-M   'P 1'
#
loop_
_entity.id
_entity.type
_entity.pdbx_description
1 polymer ?
#
loop_
_entity_poly.entity_id
_entity_poly.type
_entity_poly.pdbx_seq_one_letter_code
_entity_poly.pdbx_strand_id
1 'polypeptide(L)'
;PGGPAERAGLQGPQATTRRRGPFVVESVDRTAADLIIAVDGKKVTSADDFLGIVEAKEPGQEVSITVLRKGKEQQIPIVLGGGE
;
A
#
# COMPACT_ATOMS: atom_id res chain seq x y z
N PRO A 1 7.21 -10.58 2.81
CA PRO A 1 8.03 -9.71 3.68
C PRO A 1 9.35 -9.38 2.96
N GLY A 2 9.80 -8.13 3.02
CA GLY A 2 10.97 -7.61 2.31
C GLY A 2 10.71 -7.09 0.89
N GLY A 3 9.45 -6.97 0.47
CA GLY A 3 9.09 -6.51 -0.88
C GLY A 3 9.37 -5.02 -1.12
N PRO A 4 9.31 -4.55 -2.39
CA PRO A 4 9.46 -3.13 -2.74
C PRO A 4 8.61 -2.17 -1.91
N ALA A 5 7.33 -2.49 -1.71
CA ALA A 5 6.39 -1.67 -0.94
C ALA A 5 6.80 -1.53 0.53
N GLU A 6 7.25 -2.62 1.15
CA GLU A 6 7.69 -2.62 2.54
C GLU A 6 8.99 -1.83 2.71
N ARG A 7 9.94 -1.99 1.78
CA ARG A 7 11.20 -1.21 1.77
C ARG A 7 10.96 0.29 1.58
N ALA A 8 9.94 0.66 0.82
CA ALA A 8 9.52 2.05 0.62
C ALA A 8 8.69 2.60 1.80
N GLY A 9 8.32 1.77 2.77
CA GLY A 9 7.58 2.20 3.96
C GLY A 9 6.09 2.40 3.75
N LEU A 10 5.48 1.71 2.77
CA LEU A 10 4.03 1.60 2.69
C LEU A 10 3.47 0.82 3.88
N GLN A 11 2.32 1.26 4.39
CA GLN A 11 1.68 0.71 5.59
C GLN A 11 0.44 -0.08 5.18
N GLY A 12 0.47 -1.39 5.43
CA GLY A 12 -0.69 -2.27 5.28
C GLY A 12 -1.65 -2.19 6.48
N PRO A 13 -2.83 -2.81 6.37
CA PRO A 13 -3.77 -2.90 7.48
C PRO A 13 -3.18 -3.71 8.65
N GLN A 14 -3.50 -3.31 9.88
CA GLN A 14 -2.94 -3.93 11.07
C GLN A 14 -3.88 -4.98 11.64
N ALA A 15 -3.38 -6.20 11.85
CA ALA A 15 -4.10 -7.19 12.64
C ALA A 15 -4.12 -6.75 14.11
N THR A 16 -5.30 -6.75 14.71
CA THR A 16 -5.52 -6.37 16.10
C THR A 16 -6.15 -7.55 16.82
N THR A 17 -5.51 -7.98 17.91
CA THR A 17 -6.00 -9.09 18.72
C THR A 17 -6.54 -8.54 20.03
N ARG A 18 -7.82 -8.82 20.32
CA ARG A 18 -8.45 -8.49 21.61
C ARG A 18 -8.79 -9.77 22.35
N ARG A 19 -8.16 -9.96 23.51
CA ARG A 19 -8.48 -11.07 24.41
C ARG A 19 -9.52 -10.63 25.44
N ARG A 20 -10.61 -11.39 25.56
CA ARG A 20 -11.65 -11.22 26.58
C ARG A 20 -11.85 -12.56 27.30
N GLY A 21 -11.12 -12.76 28.39
CA GLY A 21 -11.16 -14.01 29.15
C GLY A 21 -10.72 -15.22 28.29
N PRO A 22 -11.57 -16.25 28.12
CA PRO A 22 -11.25 -17.41 27.28
C PRO A 22 -11.36 -17.12 25.77
N PHE A 23 -11.90 -15.96 25.36
CA PHE A 23 -12.11 -15.64 23.95
C PHE A 23 -10.98 -14.75 23.41
N VAL A 24 -10.52 -15.07 22.19
CA VAL A 24 -9.61 -14.23 21.39
C VAL A 24 -10.37 -13.79 20.15
N VAL A 25 -10.44 -12.48 19.92
CA VAL A 25 -11.05 -11.90 18.73
C VAL A 25 -9.95 -11.24 17.92
N GLU A 26 -9.79 -11.68 16.68
CA GLU A 26 -8.94 -11.04 15.69
C GLU A 26 -9.77 -10.11 14.81
N SER A 27 -9.30 -8.88 14.66
CA SER A 27 -9.88 -7.87 13.77
C SER A 27 -8.80 -7.21 12.93
N VAL A 28 -9.15 -6.71 11.76
CA VAL A 28 -8.24 -5.99 10.89
C VAL A 28 -8.55 -4.49 10.97
N ASP A 29 -7.61 -3.70 11.47
CA ASP A 29 -7.68 -2.25 11.44
C ASP A 29 -7.19 -1.74 10.08
N ARG A 30 -8.15 -1.39 9.21
CA ARG A 30 -7.89 -0.80 7.90
C ARG A 30 -7.57 0.70 7.97
N THR A 31 -7.92 1.37 9.06
CA THR A 31 -7.69 2.83 9.21
C THR A 31 -6.22 3.16 9.44
N ALA A 32 -5.43 2.16 9.86
CA ALA A 32 -3.99 2.25 9.98
C ALA A 32 -3.25 2.10 8.64
N ALA A 33 -3.93 1.69 7.56
CA ALA A 33 -3.32 1.45 6.25
C ALA A 33 -3.24 2.71 5.39
N ASP A 34 -2.35 2.67 4.40
CA ASP A 34 -2.30 3.62 3.31
C ASP A 34 -3.41 3.37 2.29
N LEU A 35 -4.06 4.44 1.83
CA LEU A 35 -4.95 4.40 0.68
C LEU A 35 -4.23 4.99 -0.53
N ILE A 36 -3.94 4.19 -1.55
CA ILE A 36 -3.34 4.67 -2.80
C ILE A 36 -4.38 5.50 -3.56
N ILE A 37 -3.99 6.72 -3.94
CA ILE A 37 -4.87 7.67 -4.65
C ILE A 37 -4.27 8.14 -5.98
N ALA A 38 -2.96 7.99 -6.20
CA ALA A 38 -2.33 8.25 -7.49
C ALA A 38 -1.00 7.49 -7.67
N VAL A 39 -0.61 7.30 -8.94
CA VAL A 39 0.70 6.77 -9.35
C VAL A 39 1.27 7.70 -10.42
N ASP A 40 2.47 8.24 -10.21
CA ASP A 40 3.12 9.23 -11.08
C ASP A 40 2.19 10.41 -11.44
N GLY A 41 1.43 10.88 -10.46
CA GLY A 41 0.45 11.98 -10.62
C GLY A 41 -0.84 11.59 -11.35
N LYS A 42 -0.97 10.36 -11.85
CA LYS A 42 -2.22 9.84 -12.44
C LYS A 42 -3.12 9.34 -11.32
N LYS A 43 -4.31 9.93 -11.20
CA LYS A 43 -5.32 9.52 -10.21
C LYS A 43 -5.70 8.05 -10.42
N VAL A 44 -5.74 7.31 -9.31
CA VAL A 44 -6.18 5.92 -9.26
C VAL A 44 -7.50 5.87 -8.50
N THR A 45 -8.49 5.20 -9.08
CA THR A 45 -9.81 5.03 -8.45
C THR A 45 -10.22 3.58 -8.25
N SER A 46 -9.55 2.66 -8.95
CA SER A 46 -9.80 1.22 -8.88
C SER A 46 -8.48 0.43 -8.78
N ALA A 47 -8.59 -0.84 -8.38
CA ALA A 47 -7.45 -1.75 -8.40
C ALA A 47 -6.95 -2.03 -9.83
N ASP A 48 -7.87 -2.05 -10.81
CA ASP A 48 -7.53 -2.25 -12.22
C ASP A 48 -6.76 -1.06 -12.80
N ASP A 49 -7.14 0.18 -12.44
CA ASP A 49 -6.39 1.39 -12.81
C ASP A 49 -4.96 1.31 -12.30
N PHE A 50 -4.81 0.94 -11.03
CA PHE A 50 -3.51 0.78 -10.39
C PHE A 50 -2.67 -0.28 -11.09
N LEU A 51 -3.23 -1.46 -11.31
CA LEU A 51 -2.55 -2.58 -11.94
C LEU A 51 -2.10 -2.20 -13.35
N GLY A 52 -2.99 -1.63 -14.17
CA GLY A 52 -2.65 -1.21 -15.54
C GLY A 52 -1.54 -0.15 -15.60
N ILE A 53 -1.46 0.76 -14.62
CA ILE A 53 -0.36 1.73 -14.56
C ILE A 53 0.96 1.04 -14.20
N VAL A 54 0.96 0.10 -13.25
CA VAL A 54 2.17 -0.60 -12.81
C VAL A 54 2.67 -1.60 -13.85
N GLU A 55 1.77 -2.33 -14.52
CA GLU A 55 2.13 -3.27 -15.60
C GLU A 55 2.75 -2.58 -16.82
N ALA A 56 2.44 -1.30 -17.03
CA ALA A 56 3.06 -0.49 -18.08
C ALA A 56 4.49 -0.01 -17.73
N LYS A 57 5.02 -0.39 -16.57
CA LYS A 57 6.35 0.02 -16.07
C LYS A 57 7.30 -1.17 -16.07
N GLU A 58 8.59 -0.86 -16.13
CA GLU A 58 9.62 -1.90 -16.13
C GLU A 58 10.12 -2.18 -14.70
N PRO A 59 10.51 -3.43 -14.41
CA PRO A 59 11.26 -3.75 -13.20
C PRO A 59 12.47 -2.83 -13.00
N GLY A 60 12.71 -2.40 -11.77
CA GLY A 60 13.80 -1.47 -11.43
C GLY A 60 13.49 0.00 -11.69
N GLN A 61 12.37 0.35 -12.34
CA GLN A 61 11.94 1.74 -12.44
C GLN A 61 11.44 2.26 -11.09
N GLU A 62 11.77 3.52 -10.80
CA GLU A 62 11.17 4.24 -9.69
C GLU A 62 9.82 4.83 -10.11
N VAL A 63 8.79 4.57 -9.31
CA VAL A 63 7.46 5.15 -9.44
C VAL A 63 7.10 5.92 -8.19
N SER A 64 6.32 6.99 -8.37
CA SER A 64 5.87 7.83 -7.27
C SER A 64 4.44 7.48 -6.88
N ILE A 65 4.27 6.83 -5.73
CA ILE A 65 2.95 6.46 -5.21
C ILE A 65 2.44 7.56 -4.30
N THR A 66 1.29 8.14 -4.62
CA THR A 66 0.60 9.07 -3.72
C THR A 66 -0.42 8.30 -2.89
N VAL A 67 -0.31 8.42 -1.58
CA VAL A 67 -1.19 7.78 -0.61
C VAL A 67 -1.87 8.79 0.29
N LEU A 68 -3.06 8.46 0.76
CA LEU A 68 -3.69 9.13 1.90
C LEU A 68 -3.36 8.33 3.17
N ARG A 69 -2.53 8.91 4.05
CA ARG A 69 -2.14 8.33 5.34
C ARG A 69 -2.64 9.22 6.47
N LYS A 70 -3.53 8.70 7.31
CA LYS A 70 -4.14 9.45 8.43
C LYS A 70 -4.74 10.80 7.98
N GLY A 71 -5.40 10.79 6.82
CA GLY A 71 -6.03 11.98 6.23
C GLY A 71 -5.07 12.99 5.59
N LYS A 72 -3.76 12.68 5.48
CA LYS A 72 -2.77 13.53 4.81
C LYS A 72 -2.23 12.82 3.58
N GLU A 73 -2.10 13.56 2.49
CA GLU A 73 -1.43 13.07 1.29
C GLU A 73 0.07 12.96 1.53
N GLN A 74 0.65 11.83 1.10
CA GLN A 74 2.08 11.56 1.15
C GLN A 74 2.51 10.95 -0.18
N GLN A 75 3.67 11.37 -0.66
CA GLN A 75 4.26 10.83 -1.87
C GLN A 75 5.45 9.94 -1.49
N ILE A 76 5.40 8.69 -1.93
CA ILE A 76 6.35 7.65 -1.55
C ILE A 76 7.00 7.13 -2.84
N PRO A 77 8.31 7.36 -3.04
CA PRO A 77 9.04 6.77 -4.16
C PRO A 77 9.24 5.27 -3.91
N ILE A 78 8.96 4.45 -4.93
CA ILE A 78 9.09 2.99 -4.86
C ILE A 78 9.81 2.50 -6.10
N VAL A 79 10.89 1.74 -5.91
CA VAL A 79 11.54 1.01 -7.00
C VAL A 79 10.81 -0.30 -7.24
N LEU A 80 10.22 -0.47 -8.43
CA LEU A 80 9.48 -1.68 -8.78
C LEU A 80 10.38 -2.91 -8.77
N GLY A 81 9.86 -4.01 -8.22
CA GLY A 81 10.50 -5.32 -8.33
C GLY A 81 10.24 -5.94 -9.68
N GLY A 82 11.08 -6.91 -10.07
CA GLY A 82 10.70 -7.85 -11.13
C GLY A 82 9.56 -8.73 -10.64
N GLY A 83 8.57 -9.02 -11.50
CA GLY A 83 7.59 -10.06 -11.22
C GLY A 83 8.33 -11.37 -10.94
N GLU A 84 8.08 -11.98 -9.79
CA GLU A 84 8.40 -13.39 -9.55
C GLU A 84 7.36 -14.28 -10.26
#